data_AF-A0A7S1SNK4-F1
#
_entry.id   AF-A0A7S1SNK4-F1
#
_cell.length_a   1.000
_cell.length_b   1.000
_cell.length_c   1.000
_cell.angle_alpha   90.00
_cell.angle_beta   90.00
_cell.angle_gamma   90.00
#
_symmetry.space_group_name_H-M   'P 1'
#
loop_
_entity.id
_entity.type
_entity.pdbx_description
1 polymer ?
#
loop_
_entity_poly.entity_id
_entity_poly.type
_entity_poly.pdbx_seq_one_letter_code
_entity_poly.pdbx_strand_id
1 'polypeptide(L)'
;GTSAQAGSSVLQLRKYWRQRYSLFRLFDKGIQMDDEAWYSVTPESVARQQAARCRCAVAVDAFTGAGGNAIALARECGHVIAIDCSESRVRLPKSNAAG
;
A
#
# COMPACT_ATOMS: atom_id res chain seq x y z
N GLY A 1 1.01 10.91 32.04
CA GLY A 1 0.37 11.59 30.91
C GLY A 1 0.42 10.74 29.65
N THR A 2 -0.39 9.68 29.59
CA THR A 2 -0.31 8.66 28.51
C THR A 2 -1.64 8.33 27.84
N SER A 3 -2.78 8.92 28.26
CA SER A 3 -4.10 8.61 27.64
C SER A 3 -4.48 9.51 26.47
N ALA A 4 -3.88 10.70 26.33
CA ALA A 4 -4.29 11.68 25.32
C ALA A 4 -3.72 11.42 23.91
N GLN A 5 -2.57 10.75 23.79
CA GLN A 5 -1.92 10.48 22.49
C GLN A 5 -2.62 9.35 21.71
N ALA A 6 -3.12 8.31 22.39
CA ALA A 6 -3.80 7.20 21.73
C ALA A 6 -5.12 7.63 21.06
N GLY A 7 -5.92 8.49 21.72
CA GLY A 7 -7.20 8.98 21.18
C GLY A 7 -7.09 9.84 19.93
N SER A 8 -5.97 10.57 19.77
CA SER A 8 -5.70 11.41 18.59
C SER A 8 -5.39 10.56 17.34
N SER A 9 -4.63 9.48 17.49
CA SER A 9 -4.27 8.57 16.39
C SER A 9 -5.48 7.85 15.79
N VAL A 10 -6.39 7.34 16.64
CA VAL A 10 -7.59 6.61 16.20
C VAL A 10 -8.52 7.52 15.41
N LEU A 11 -8.75 8.75 15.87
CA LEU A 11 -9.58 9.72 15.13
C LEU A 11 -8.98 10.08 13.77
N GLN A 12 -7.65 10.17 13.67
CA GLN A 12 -6.97 10.40 12.40
C GLN A 12 -7.11 9.22 11.43
N LEU A 13 -7.01 7.98 11.91
CA LEU A 13 -7.18 6.79 11.08
C LEU A 13 -8.62 6.60 10.58
N ARG A 14 -9.64 7.11 11.29
CA ARG A 14 -11.07 6.99 10.89
C ARG A 14 -11.35 7.52 9.48
N LYS A 15 -10.66 8.56 9.01
CA LYS A 15 -10.87 9.06 7.64
C LYS A 15 -10.31 8.11 6.58
N TYR A 16 -9.19 7.45 6.87
CA TYR A 16 -8.57 6.47 5.98
C TYR A 16 -9.32 5.14 6.02
N TRP A 17 -9.75 4.69 7.20
CA TRP A 17 -10.59 3.51 7.35
C TRP A 17 -11.90 3.59 6.56
N ARG A 18 -12.56 4.76 6.58
CA ARG A 18 -13.75 5.02 5.76
C ARG A 18 -13.47 4.93 4.25
N GLN A 19 -12.22 5.16 3.84
CA GLN A 19 -11.76 5.14 2.46
C GLN A 19 -10.96 3.86 2.12
N ARG A 20 -10.93 2.85 2.99
CA ARG A 20 -10.06 1.69 2.83
C ARG A 20 -10.24 0.96 1.49
N TYR A 21 -11.45 0.93 0.94
CA TYR A 21 -11.73 0.34 -0.38
C TYR A 21 -11.25 1.18 -1.57
N SER A 22 -10.99 2.48 -1.36
CA SER A 22 -10.29 3.34 -2.34
C SER A 22 -8.77 3.08 -2.33
N LEU A 23 -8.23 2.75 -1.15
CA LEU A 23 -6.82 2.37 -0.99
C LEU A 23 -6.56 0.98 -1.58
N PHE A 24 -7.38 -0.01 -1.21
CA PHE A 24 -7.39 -1.34 -1.78
C PHE A 24 -8.82 -1.83 -1.99
N ARG A 25 -9.25 -2.03 -3.24
CA ARG A 25 -10.61 -2.51 -3.56
C ARG A 25 -10.92 -3.85 -2.90
N LEU A 26 -9.93 -4.72 -2.76
CA LEU A 26 -10.04 -6.04 -2.14
C LEU A 26 -9.63 -6.03 -0.66
N PHE A 27 -9.82 -4.91 0.05
CA PHE A 27 -9.40 -4.77 1.46
C PHE A 27 -9.78 -5.98 2.34
N ASP A 28 -11.02 -6.46 2.23
CA ASP A 28 -11.53 -7.56 3.05
C ASP A 28 -11.01 -8.95 2.65
N LYS A 29 -10.15 -9.05 1.62
CA LYS A 29 -9.46 -10.29 1.21
C LYS A 29 -8.14 -10.52 1.95
N GLY A 30 -7.96 -9.86 3.09
CA GLY A 30 -6.77 -10.05 3.94
C GLY A 30 -5.68 -9.01 3.74
N ILE A 31 -6.04 -7.80 3.25
CA ILE A 31 -5.08 -6.69 3.15
C ILE A 31 -4.60 -6.29 4.55
N GLN A 32 -3.29 -6.20 4.70
CA GLN A 32 -2.61 -5.78 5.91
C GLN A 32 -2.07 -4.35 5.75
N MET A 33 -2.24 -3.54 6.79
CA MET A 33 -1.85 -2.14 6.85
C MET A 33 -1.14 -1.88 8.19
N ASP A 34 0.02 -1.23 8.17
CA ASP A 34 0.62 -0.62 9.35
C ASP A 34 0.15 0.84 9.51
N ASP A 35 0.54 1.48 10.61
CA ASP A 35 0.14 2.86 10.91
C ASP A 35 0.55 3.82 9.78
N GLU A 36 1.74 3.65 9.19
CA GLU A 36 2.22 4.54 8.13
C GLU A 36 1.50 4.30 6.79
N ALA A 37 1.21 3.05 6.45
CA ALA A 37 0.54 2.68 5.21
C ALA A 37 -0.80 3.39 5.05
N TRP A 38 -1.53 3.63 6.15
CA TRP A 38 -2.79 4.38 6.10
C TRP A 38 -2.63 5.79 5.53
N TYR A 39 -1.47 6.42 5.72
CA TYR A 39 -1.19 7.77 5.25
C TYR A 39 -0.42 7.79 3.93
N SER A 40 0.40 6.77 3.66
CA SER A 40 1.35 6.76 2.54
C SER A 40 0.92 5.92 1.34
N VAL A 41 0.02 4.94 1.52
CA VAL A 41 -0.38 4.07 0.41
C VAL A 41 -1.07 4.89 -0.68
N THR A 42 -0.62 4.70 -1.91
CA THR A 42 -1.22 5.34 -3.08
C THR A 42 -2.59 4.69 -3.35
N PRO A 43 -3.70 5.47 -3.46
CA PRO A 43 -5.00 4.92 -3.80
C PRO A 43 -4.96 4.09 -5.07
N GLU A 44 -5.70 2.97 -5.11
CA GLU A 44 -5.55 1.95 -6.15
C GLU A 44 -5.80 2.52 -7.57
N SER A 45 -6.74 3.46 -7.71
CA SER A 45 -7.02 4.12 -8.99
C SER A 45 -5.82 4.92 -9.51
N VAL A 46 -5.13 5.63 -8.62
CA VAL A 46 -3.94 6.43 -8.95
C VAL A 46 -2.77 5.53 -9.30
N ALA A 47 -2.53 4.49 -8.49
CA ALA A 47 -1.47 3.52 -8.73
C ALA A 47 -1.64 2.81 -10.10
N ARG A 48 -2.86 2.39 -10.43
CA ARG A 48 -3.19 1.81 -11.75
C ARG A 48 -2.94 2.79 -12.90
N GLN A 49 -3.35 4.05 -12.76
CA GLN A 49 -3.14 5.07 -13.80
C GLN A 49 -1.65 5.34 -14.03
N GLN A 50 -0.85 5.34 -12.98
CA GLN A 50 0.61 5.47 -13.07
C GLN A 50 1.22 4.24 -13.74
N ALA A 51 0.87 3.03 -13.28
CA ALA A 51 1.40 1.78 -13.84
C ALA A 51 1.11 1.62 -15.34
N ALA A 52 -0.09 1.98 -15.80
CA ALA A 52 -0.47 1.91 -17.21
C ALA A 52 0.44 2.77 -18.13
N ARG A 53 1.08 3.81 -17.58
CA ARG A 53 2.03 4.69 -18.29
C ARG A 53 3.49 4.23 -18.16
N CYS A 54 3.78 3.27 -17.28
CA CYS A 54 5.13 2.81 -16.95
C CYS A 54 5.44 1.38 -17.42
N ARG A 55 4.71 0.87 -18.42
CA ARG A 55 4.90 -0.48 -18.99
C ARG A 55 6.35 -0.71 -19.40
N CYS A 56 6.97 -1.74 -18.84
CA CYS A 56 8.35 -2.11 -19.10
C CYS A 56 8.62 -3.58 -18.76
N ALA A 57 9.79 -4.08 -19.16
CA ALA A 57 10.19 -5.45 -18.83
C ALA A 57 10.43 -5.63 -17.32
N VAL A 58 11.11 -4.67 -16.69
CA VAL A 58 11.44 -4.69 -15.26
C VAL A 58 11.19 -3.31 -14.67
N ALA A 59 10.38 -3.24 -13.61
CA ALA A 59 10.16 -2.05 -12.80
C ALA A 59 10.76 -2.22 -11.40
N VAL A 60 11.19 -1.12 -10.80
CA VAL A 60 11.67 -1.07 -9.43
C VAL A 60 10.79 -0.12 -8.63
N ASP A 61 10.15 -0.65 -7.58
CA ASP A 61 9.48 0.15 -6.56
C ASP A 61 10.41 0.25 -5.36
N ALA A 62 11.14 1.36 -5.25
CA ALA A 62 12.21 1.55 -4.27
C ALA A 62 11.70 1.79 -2.82
N PHE A 63 10.41 2.09 -2.64
CA PHE A 63 9.79 2.42 -1.35
C PHE A 63 8.39 1.81 -1.28
N THR A 64 8.33 0.48 -1.30
CA THR A 64 7.09 -0.23 -1.64
C THR A 64 6.00 -0.13 -0.57
N GLY A 65 6.36 0.09 0.69
CA GLY A 65 5.39 0.22 1.79
C GLY A 65 4.44 -0.98 1.87
N ALA A 66 3.13 -0.72 1.83
CA ALA A 66 2.10 -1.77 1.80
C ALA A 66 1.86 -2.39 0.40
N GLY A 67 2.60 -1.93 -0.62
CA GLY A 67 2.62 -2.53 -1.96
C GLY A 67 1.66 -1.93 -2.98
N GLY A 68 1.01 -0.79 -2.70
CA GLY A 68 0.00 -0.21 -3.61
C GLY A 68 0.52 0.01 -5.05
N ASN A 69 1.71 0.62 -5.19
CA ASN A 69 2.35 0.85 -6.50
C ASN A 69 2.94 -0.43 -7.08
N ALA A 70 3.70 -1.21 -6.30
CA ALA A 70 4.25 -2.49 -6.75
C ALA A 70 3.18 -3.44 -7.32
N ILE A 71 2.02 -3.57 -6.66
CA ILE A 71 0.91 -4.41 -7.12
C ILE A 71 0.34 -3.89 -8.44
N ALA A 72 0.20 -2.57 -8.60
CA ALA A 72 -0.25 -2.00 -9.86
C ALA A 72 0.77 -2.19 -10.98
N LEU A 73 2.06 -1.97 -10.71
CA LEU A 73 3.15 -2.20 -11.66
C LEU A 73 3.23 -3.67 -12.09
N ALA A 74 2.99 -4.61 -11.17
CA ALA A 74 3.02 -6.04 -11.47
C ALA A 74 1.92 -6.50 -12.45
N ARG A 75 0.89 -5.67 -12.66
CA ARG A 75 -0.16 -5.91 -13.67
C ARG A 75 0.22 -5.41 -15.06
N GLU A 76 1.17 -4.48 -15.16
CA GLU A 76 1.51 -3.77 -16.40
C GLU A 76 2.95 -4.02 -16.87
N CYS A 77 3.84 -4.49 -15.98
CA CYS A 77 5.25 -4.75 -16.23
C CYS A 77 5.56 -6.26 -16.14
N GLY A 78 6.61 -6.70 -16.82
CA GLY A 78 7.00 -8.13 -16.82
C GLY A 78 7.52 -8.63 -15.47
N HIS A 79 8.26 -7.80 -14.74
CA HIS A 79 8.79 -8.09 -13.41
C HIS A 79 8.85 -6.84 -12.55
N VAL A 80 8.60 -6.97 -11.24
CA VAL A 80 8.68 -5.87 -10.28
C VAL A 80 9.59 -6.25 -9.13
N ILE A 81 10.59 -5.41 -8.88
CA ILE A 81 11.45 -5.47 -7.70
C ILE A 81 10.93 -4.47 -6.68
N ALA A 82 10.30 -4.97 -5.61
CA ALA A 82 9.75 -4.17 -4.53
C ALA A 82 10.73 -4.13 -3.35
N ILE A 83 11.15 -2.92 -2.95
CA ILE A 83 12.18 -2.67 -1.94
C ILE A 83 11.59 -1.79 -0.84
N ASP A 84 11.90 -2.09 0.41
CA ASP A 84 11.64 -1.22 1.56
C ASP A 84 12.79 -1.36 2.56
N CYS A 85 13.07 -0.33 3.34
CA CYS A 85 14.11 -0.37 4.38
C CYS A 85 13.61 -1.04 5.66
N SER A 86 12.30 -1.19 5.84
CA SER A 86 11.70 -1.85 7.00
C SER A 86 11.42 -3.33 6.73
N GLU A 87 11.96 -4.20 7.58
CA GLU A 87 11.73 -5.66 7.46
C GLU A 87 10.23 -6.01 7.53
N SER A 88 9.47 -5.33 8.39
CA SER A 88 8.02 -5.56 8.51
C SER A 88 7.29 -5.20 7.22
N ARG A 89 7.77 -4.19 6.48
CA ARG A 89 7.16 -3.73 5.22
C ARG A 89 7.52 -4.58 4.03
N VAL A 90 8.67 -5.28 4.02
CA VAL A 90 8.98 -6.22 2.95
C VAL A 90 7.97 -7.39 2.89
N ARG A 91 7.29 -7.69 4.00
CA ARG A 91 6.29 -8.78 4.09
C ARG A 91 4.89 -8.36 3.67
N LEU A 92 4.50 -7.09 3.89
CA LEU A 92 3.14 -6.60 3.61
C LEU A 92 2.76 -6.72 2.12
N PRO A 93 3.56 -6.26 1.13
CA PRO A 93 3.25 -6.39 -0.28
C PRO A 93 3.06 -7.84 -0.71
N LYS A 94 3.86 -8.77 -0.17
CA LYS A 94 3.73 -10.20 -0.50
C LYS A 94 2.38 -10.78 -0.08
N SER A 95 1.91 -10.41 1.11
CA SER A 95 0.58 -10.79 1.59
C SER A 95 -0.52 -10.11 0.77
N ASN A 96 -0.38 -8.79 0.55
CA ASN A 96 -1.40 -7.98 -0.12
C ASN A 96 -1.54 -8.29 -1.62
N ALA A 97 -0.47 -8.74 -2.27
CA ALA A 97 -0.49 -9.15 -3.67
C ALA A 97 -1.18 -10.51 -3.91
N ALA A 98 -1.40 -11.31 -2.86
CA ALA A 98 -2.03 -12.62 -2.96
C ALA A 98 -3.58 -12.57 -2.91
N GLY A 99 -4.16 -11.42 -2.54
CA GLY A 99 -5.61 -11.19 -2.42
C GLY A 99 -6.22 -10.53 -3.65
#